data_AF-A0A1H3UG59-F1
#
_entry.id   AF-A0A1H3UG59-F1
#
_cell.length_a   1.000
_cell.length_b   1.000
_cell.length_c   1.000
_cell.angle_alpha   90.00
_cell.angle_beta   90.00
_cell.angle_gamma   90.00
#
_symmetry.space_group_name_H-M   'P 1'
#
loop_
_entity.id
_entity.type
_entity.pdbx_description
1 polymer ?
#
loop_
_entity_poly.entity_id
_entity_poly.type
_entity_poly.pdbx_seq_one_letter_code
_entity_poly.pdbx_strand_id
1 'polypeptide(L)'
;MSWLRRSRPAYAVDGVEPARIDGWDVFEGDALAGRSVVAEAVARLPQDPALADLPAYLSVSTKDGGEWTLSFDDGMLVVFGLSRPGSDVFEQALTAVPWTEVVERVDREVFLFTTTEPLAADVVLAHCLDVCGEVFRTP
;
A
#
# COMPACT_ATOMS: atom_id res chain seq x y z
N MET A 1 -26.45 -29.52 9.02
CA MET A 1 -25.06 -29.24 9.44
C MET A 1 -24.76 -27.80 9.09
N SER A 2 -24.51 -27.00 10.12
CA SER A 2 -24.35 -25.54 10.05
C SER A 2 -23.17 -25.17 9.16
N TRP A 3 -23.43 -24.42 8.09
CA TRP A 3 -22.39 -23.76 7.29
C TRP A 3 -21.68 -22.76 8.21
N LEU A 4 -20.50 -23.14 8.69
CA LEU A 4 -19.63 -22.28 9.47
C LEU A 4 -19.44 -20.97 8.71
N ARG A 5 -19.83 -19.85 9.34
CA ARG A 5 -19.38 -18.51 8.96
C ARG A 5 -17.87 -18.62 8.76
N ARG A 6 -17.38 -18.54 7.52
CA ARG A 6 -15.97 -18.23 7.30
C ARG A 6 -15.75 -16.92 8.03
N SER A 7 -14.94 -16.95 9.08
CA SER A 7 -14.46 -15.75 9.74
C SER A 7 -13.89 -14.87 8.63
N ARG A 8 -14.41 -13.65 8.54
CA ARG A 8 -13.93 -12.67 7.58
C ARG A 8 -12.41 -12.51 7.79
N PRO A 9 -11.60 -12.48 6.72
CA PRO A 9 -10.16 -12.29 6.86
C PRO A 9 -9.84 -10.97 7.56
N ALA A 10 -8.77 -10.95 8.36
CA ALA A 10 -8.36 -9.75 9.11
C ALA A 10 -8.06 -8.55 8.18
N TYR A 11 -7.61 -8.84 6.96
CA TYR A 11 -7.25 -7.82 5.98
C TYR A 11 -8.43 -7.19 5.23
N ALA A 12 -9.64 -7.74 5.36
CA ALA A 12 -10.78 -7.34 4.54
C ALA A 12 -11.42 -6.03 5.02
N VAL A 13 -11.70 -5.10 4.09
CA VAL A 13 -12.28 -3.76 4.36
C VAL A 13 -13.78 -3.73 4.05
N ASP A 14 -14.59 -3.13 4.92
CA ASP A 14 -16.06 -3.22 4.86
C ASP A 14 -16.63 -2.57 3.59
N GLY A 15 -17.30 -3.35 2.75
CA GLY A 15 -17.84 -2.87 1.48
C GLY A 15 -16.77 -2.62 0.42
N VAL A 16 -15.60 -3.26 0.53
CA VAL A 16 -14.58 -3.32 -0.53
C VAL A 16 -14.36 -4.79 -0.88
N GLU A 17 -14.58 -5.14 -2.14
CA GLU A 17 -14.30 -6.47 -2.66
C GLU A 17 -12.95 -6.45 -3.38
N PRO A 18 -11.96 -7.27 -2.98
CA PRO A 18 -10.70 -7.35 -3.69
C PRO A 18 -10.84 -8.12 -5.00
N ALA A 19 -9.96 -7.84 -5.96
CA ALA A 19 -9.73 -8.71 -7.10
C ALA A 19 -8.81 -9.86 -6.69
N ARG A 20 -9.17 -11.10 -7.02
CA ARG A 20 -8.34 -12.28 -6.76
C ARG A 20 -7.44 -12.56 -7.97
N ILE A 21 -6.13 -12.38 -7.84
CA ILE A 21 -5.15 -12.60 -8.92
C ILE A 21 -4.04 -13.51 -8.39
N ASP A 22 -3.85 -14.68 -9.01
CA ASP A 22 -2.78 -15.63 -8.66
C ASP A 22 -2.64 -15.95 -7.16
N GLY A 23 -3.78 -15.95 -6.45
CA GLY A 23 -3.81 -16.23 -5.02
C GLY A 23 -3.59 -15.02 -4.10
N TRP A 24 -3.47 -13.83 -4.66
CA TRP A 24 -3.45 -12.56 -3.94
C TRP A 24 -4.81 -11.87 -4.03
N ASP A 25 -5.23 -11.27 -2.92
CA ASP A 25 -6.35 -10.33 -2.87
C ASP A 25 -5.81 -8.92 -3.08
N VAL A 26 -6.12 -8.34 -4.24
CA VAL A 26 -5.67 -7.03 -4.69
C VAL A 26 -6.74 -5.99 -4.39
N PHE A 27 -6.33 -4.91 -3.72
CA PHE A 27 -7.15 -3.76 -3.40
C PHE A 27 -6.61 -2.54 -4.13
N GLU A 28 -7.37 -2.07 -5.12
CA GLU A 28 -7.09 -0.81 -5.80
C GLU A 28 -7.23 0.35 -4.82
N GLY A 29 -6.29 1.28 -4.84
CA GLY A 29 -6.29 2.40 -3.90
C GLY A 29 -7.49 3.32 -4.07
N ASP A 30 -8.05 3.45 -5.28
CA ASP A 30 -9.32 4.14 -5.52
C ASP A 30 -10.50 3.56 -4.73
N ALA A 31 -10.55 2.23 -4.60
CA ALA A 31 -11.60 1.56 -3.82
C ALA A 31 -11.44 1.80 -2.31
N LEU A 32 -10.23 2.17 -1.87
CA LEU A 32 -9.87 2.45 -0.49
C LEU A 32 -9.83 3.95 -0.17
N ALA A 33 -9.75 4.84 -1.17
CA ALA A 33 -9.56 6.28 -0.99
C ALA A 33 -10.63 6.96 -0.11
N GLY A 34 -11.86 6.46 -0.15
CA GLY A 34 -12.98 6.97 0.67
C GLY A 34 -12.98 6.49 2.13
N ARG A 35 -12.04 5.64 2.54
CA ARG A 35 -11.94 5.14 3.92
C ARG A 35 -11.32 6.19 4.81
N SER A 36 -11.82 6.34 6.03
CA SER A 36 -11.40 7.42 6.94
C SER A 36 -9.89 7.42 7.17
N VAL A 37 -9.28 6.26 7.40
CA VAL A 37 -7.83 6.14 7.63
C VAL A 37 -7.01 6.54 6.40
N VAL A 38 -7.49 6.22 5.20
CA VAL A 38 -6.84 6.59 3.92
C VAL A 38 -7.01 8.08 3.66
N ALA A 39 -8.21 8.62 3.84
CA ALA A 39 -8.48 10.05 3.69
C ALA A 39 -7.65 10.90 4.67
N GLU A 40 -7.46 10.43 5.90
CA GLU A 40 -6.58 11.07 6.88
C GLU A 40 -5.11 11.03 6.45
N ALA A 41 -4.64 9.93 5.86
CA ALA A 41 -3.28 9.84 5.31
C ALA A 41 -3.08 10.78 4.13
N VAL A 42 -4.06 10.85 3.20
CA VAL A 42 -4.05 11.81 2.09
C VAL A 42 -3.99 13.25 2.61
N ALA A 43 -4.74 13.59 3.66
CA ALA A 43 -4.70 14.92 4.26
C ALA A 43 -3.34 15.29 4.87
N ARG A 44 -2.48 14.31 5.19
CA ARG A 44 -1.11 14.52 5.68
C ARG A 44 -0.08 14.63 4.55
N LEU A 45 -0.44 14.34 3.31
CA LEU A 45 0.49 14.46 2.18
C LEU A 45 0.92 15.92 1.95
N PRO A 46 2.15 16.14 1.44
CA PRO A 46 2.55 17.42 0.91
C PRO A 46 1.50 17.95 -0.09
N GLN A 47 1.21 19.24 -0.02
CA GLN A 47 0.27 19.89 -0.93
C GLN A 47 0.95 20.14 -2.28
N ASP A 48 0.99 19.11 -3.11
CA ASP A 48 1.60 19.11 -4.43
C ASP A 48 0.66 18.48 -5.47
N PRO A 49 0.49 19.09 -6.68
CA PRO A 49 -0.36 18.54 -7.72
C PRO A 49 -0.01 17.10 -8.14
N ALA A 50 1.26 16.69 -8.03
CA ALA A 50 1.68 15.33 -8.34
C ALA A 50 1.11 14.28 -7.37
N LEU A 51 0.66 14.70 -6.18
CA LEU A 51 0.14 13.81 -5.13
C LEU A 51 -1.38 13.87 -4.98
N ALA A 52 -2.07 14.76 -5.70
CA ALA A 52 -3.48 15.09 -5.49
C ALA A 52 -4.41 13.86 -5.52
N ASP A 53 -4.09 12.89 -6.40
CA ASP A 53 -4.84 11.65 -6.57
C ASP A 53 -3.96 10.42 -6.31
N LEU A 54 -2.93 10.54 -5.47
CA LEU A 54 -1.96 9.47 -5.21
C LEU A 54 -2.60 8.09 -4.95
N PRO A 55 -3.67 7.94 -4.14
CA PRO A 55 -4.30 6.64 -3.92
C PRO A 55 -4.74 5.93 -5.21
N ALA A 56 -5.17 6.66 -6.24
CA ALA A 56 -5.61 6.10 -7.51
C ALA A 56 -4.50 5.36 -8.28
N TYR A 57 -3.25 5.74 -8.00
CA TYR A 57 -2.06 5.18 -8.65
C TYR A 57 -1.39 4.10 -7.82
N LEU A 58 -1.99 3.68 -6.71
CA LEU A 58 -1.45 2.65 -5.83
C LEU A 58 -2.41 1.48 -5.74
N SER A 59 -1.85 0.29 -5.59
CA SER A 59 -2.60 -0.88 -5.15
C SER A 59 -1.82 -1.62 -4.08
N VAL A 60 -2.56 -2.23 -3.15
CA VAL A 60 -1.99 -3.13 -2.15
C VAL A 60 -2.58 -4.51 -2.34
N SER A 61 -1.75 -5.54 -2.24
CA SER A 61 -2.24 -6.92 -2.34
C SER A 61 -1.72 -7.78 -1.22
N THR A 62 -2.52 -8.76 -0.77
CA THR A 62 -2.11 -9.69 0.28
C THR A 62 -2.64 -11.11 0.05
N LYS A 63 -1.98 -12.10 0.63
CA LYS A 63 -2.52 -13.47 0.74
C LYS A 63 -3.24 -13.71 2.06
N ASP A 64 -2.80 -13.07 3.13
CA ASP A 64 -3.13 -13.44 4.50
C ASP A 64 -3.23 -12.27 5.50
N GLY A 65 -2.89 -11.06 5.08
CA GLY A 65 -2.88 -9.84 5.89
C GLY A 65 -1.56 -9.56 6.61
N GLY A 66 -0.58 -10.47 6.53
CA GLY A 66 0.77 -10.27 7.08
C GLY A 66 1.82 -10.04 5.99
N GLU A 67 1.70 -10.73 4.84
CA GLU A 67 2.53 -10.49 3.65
C GLU A 67 1.78 -9.60 2.66
N TRP A 68 2.42 -8.53 2.21
CA TRP A 68 1.81 -7.51 1.35
C TRP A 68 2.70 -7.16 0.17
N THR A 69 2.08 -6.79 -0.94
CA THR A 69 2.75 -5.97 -1.95
C THR A 69 2.13 -4.58 -2.01
N LEU A 70 2.96 -3.58 -2.29
CA LEU A 70 2.56 -2.25 -2.75
C LEU A 70 3.02 -2.11 -4.19
N SER A 71 2.10 -1.75 -5.08
CA SER A 71 2.41 -1.49 -6.49
C SER A 71 2.09 -0.04 -6.85
N PHE A 72 2.95 0.55 -7.68
CA PHE A 72 2.76 1.88 -8.26
C PHE A 72 2.34 1.75 -9.72
N ASP A 73 1.40 2.59 -10.15
CA ASP A 73 1.18 2.82 -11.57
C ASP A 73 2.37 3.59 -12.19
N ASP A 74 2.57 3.40 -13.50
CA ASP A 74 3.68 3.96 -14.29
C ASP A 74 3.80 5.49 -14.12
N GLY A 75 2.66 6.18 -13.95
CA GLY A 75 2.58 7.62 -13.76
C GLY A 75 3.33 8.12 -12.52
N MET A 76 3.49 7.29 -11.48
CA MET A 76 4.14 7.68 -10.23
C MET A 76 5.61 7.26 -10.14
N LEU A 77 6.12 6.52 -11.12
CA LEU A 77 7.50 6.05 -11.08
C LEU A 77 8.53 7.18 -11.18
N VAL A 78 8.20 8.26 -11.90
CA VAL A 78 9.08 9.43 -11.97
C VAL A 78 9.02 10.25 -10.68
N VAL A 79 7.83 10.34 -10.06
CA VAL A 79 7.58 11.12 -8.84
C VAL A 79 8.41 10.58 -7.67
N PHE A 80 8.47 9.26 -7.52
CA PHE A 80 9.23 8.60 -6.44
C PHE A 80 10.59 8.07 -6.89
N GLY A 81 11.10 8.50 -8.05
CA GLY A 81 12.42 8.09 -8.54
C GLY A 81 12.57 6.59 -8.79
N LEU A 82 11.48 5.88 -9.03
CA LEU A 82 11.41 4.43 -9.23
C LEU A 82 11.75 3.99 -10.66
N SER A 83 11.89 4.92 -11.61
CA SER A 83 12.16 4.62 -13.02
C SER A 83 13.49 3.87 -13.28
N ARG A 84 14.41 3.85 -12.32
CA ARG A 84 15.71 3.18 -12.44
C ARG A 84 15.93 2.18 -11.30
N PRO A 85 16.49 0.99 -11.58
CA PRO A 85 16.98 0.09 -10.53
C PRO A 85 18.03 0.79 -9.67
N GLY A 86 17.96 0.61 -8.34
CA GLY A 86 18.93 1.19 -7.38
C GLY A 86 18.57 2.56 -6.79
N SER A 87 17.38 3.10 -7.08
CA SER A 87 16.81 4.15 -6.23
C SER A 87 16.13 3.49 -5.04
N ASP A 88 16.89 3.33 -3.97
CA ASP A 88 16.47 2.59 -2.78
C ASP A 88 15.77 3.50 -1.76
N VAL A 89 15.49 4.77 -2.09
CA VAL A 89 14.95 5.74 -1.12
C VAL A 89 13.58 5.30 -0.59
N PHE A 90 12.69 4.85 -1.48
CA PHE A 90 11.38 4.35 -1.05
C PHE A 90 11.51 3.06 -0.23
N GLU A 91 12.34 2.11 -0.68
CA GLU A 91 12.59 0.86 0.04
C GLU A 91 13.20 1.10 1.43
N GLN A 92 14.15 2.03 1.53
CA GLN A 92 14.75 2.45 2.80
C GLN A 92 13.73 3.13 3.71
N ALA A 93 12.90 4.02 3.18
CA ALA A 93 11.86 4.68 3.96
C ALA A 93 10.82 3.67 4.46
N LEU A 94 10.39 2.74 3.61
CA LEU A 94 9.48 1.67 3.98
C LEU A 94 10.13 0.67 4.94
N THR A 95 11.44 0.45 4.89
CA THR A 95 12.16 -0.41 5.87
C THR A 95 12.28 0.27 7.24
N ALA A 96 12.34 1.60 7.27
CA ALA A 96 12.57 2.36 8.50
C ALA A 96 11.32 2.53 9.37
N VAL A 97 10.13 2.26 8.84
CA VAL A 97 8.88 2.37 9.62
C VAL A 97 8.69 1.18 10.57
N PRO A 98 8.14 1.39 11.77
CA PRO A 98 8.10 0.36 12.81
C PRO A 98 7.06 -0.75 12.58
N TRP A 99 6.18 -0.60 11.59
CA TRP A 99 5.10 -1.55 11.30
C TRP A 99 5.51 -2.62 10.27
N THR A 100 6.68 -2.50 9.66
CA THR A 100 7.25 -3.48 8.71
C THR A 100 8.38 -4.29 9.35
N GLU A 101 8.54 -5.54 8.93
CA GLU A 101 9.66 -6.41 9.36
C GLU A 101 10.67 -6.68 8.25
N VAL A 102 10.19 -7.01 7.05
CA VAL A 102 10.99 -7.27 5.86
C VAL A 102 10.43 -6.43 4.73
N VAL A 103 11.31 -5.84 3.93
CA VAL A 103 10.96 -5.11 2.71
C VAL A 103 11.93 -5.54 1.62
N GLU A 104 11.39 -5.81 0.44
CA GLU A 104 12.13 -6.14 -0.77
C GLU A 104 11.47 -5.47 -1.97
N ARG A 105 12.26 -4.76 -2.77
CA ARG A 105 11.81 -4.30 -4.09
C ARG A 105 11.91 -5.42 -5.12
N VAL A 106 10.78 -6.07 -5.41
CA VAL A 106 10.70 -7.24 -6.32
C VAL A 106 10.56 -6.86 -7.80
N ASP A 107 10.07 -5.65 -8.08
CA ASP A 107 10.11 -5.03 -9.42
C ASP A 107 10.28 -3.51 -9.27
N ARG A 108 10.47 -2.78 -10.36
CA ARG A 108 10.66 -1.32 -10.32
C ARG A 108 9.49 -0.61 -9.66
N GLU A 109 8.28 -1.12 -9.80
CA GLU A 109 7.04 -0.53 -9.30
C GLU A 109 6.42 -1.32 -8.15
N VAL A 110 7.01 -2.45 -7.76
CA VAL A 110 6.43 -3.38 -6.79
C VAL A 110 7.38 -3.64 -5.62
N PHE A 111 6.87 -3.41 -4.42
CA PHE A 111 7.54 -3.68 -3.16
C PHE A 111 6.80 -4.79 -2.43
N LEU A 112 7.49 -5.86 -2.07
CA LEU A 112 7.02 -6.91 -1.18
C LEU A 112 7.46 -6.56 0.24
N PHE A 113 6.56 -6.67 1.21
CA PHE A 113 6.90 -6.45 2.61
C PHE A 113 6.04 -7.31 3.54
N THR A 114 6.54 -7.51 4.76
CA THR A 114 5.78 -8.14 5.84
C THR A 114 5.51 -7.14 6.95
N THR A 115 4.35 -7.29 7.61
CA THR A 115 3.92 -6.45 8.72
C THR A 115 4.13 -7.14 10.06
N THR A 116 4.38 -6.38 11.12
CA THR A 116 4.60 -6.89 12.48
C THR A 116 3.35 -7.55 13.09
N GLU A 117 2.18 -7.21 12.58
CA GLU A 117 0.90 -7.83 12.89
C GLU A 117 -0.01 -7.85 11.65
N PRO A 118 -1.04 -8.71 11.59
CA PRO A 118 -1.99 -8.69 10.47
C PRO A 118 -2.77 -7.38 10.40
N LEU A 119 -2.73 -6.69 9.26
CA LEU A 119 -3.39 -5.39 9.06
C LEU A 119 -4.53 -5.46 8.05
N ALA A 120 -5.44 -4.47 8.12
CA ALA A 120 -6.47 -4.23 7.11
C ALA A 120 -5.90 -3.51 5.88
N ALA A 121 -6.45 -3.76 4.69
CA ALA A 121 -5.91 -3.19 3.45
C ALA A 121 -5.94 -1.65 3.41
N ASP A 122 -6.96 -1.01 4.00
CA ASP A 122 -7.04 0.45 4.11
C ASP A 122 -5.99 1.01 5.06
N VAL A 123 -5.68 0.31 6.16
CA VAL A 123 -4.60 0.67 7.09
C VAL A 123 -3.24 0.54 6.41
N VAL A 124 -3.00 -0.54 5.67
CA VAL A 124 -1.74 -0.72 4.92
C VAL A 124 -1.56 0.37 3.87
N LEU A 125 -2.60 0.65 3.07
CA LEU A 125 -2.53 1.75 2.11
C LEU A 125 -2.26 3.09 2.79
N ALA A 126 -2.94 3.39 3.90
CA ALA A 126 -2.71 4.62 4.66
C ALA A 126 -1.26 4.75 5.13
N HIS A 127 -0.66 3.68 5.63
CA HIS A 127 0.76 3.68 5.99
C HIS A 127 1.68 3.87 4.79
N CYS A 128 1.40 3.22 3.65
CA CYS A 128 2.16 3.42 2.43
C CYS A 128 2.06 4.87 1.91
N LEU A 129 0.90 5.52 2.04
CA LEU A 129 0.71 6.93 1.72
C LEU A 129 1.55 7.84 2.63
N ASP A 130 1.61 7.56 3.93
CA ASP A 130 2.48 8.30 4.85
C ASP A 130 3.96 8.17 4.43
N VAL A 131 4.41 6.97 4.05
CA VAL A 131 5.77 6.73 3.52
C VAL A 131 6.00 7.52 2.21
N CYS A 132 5.04 7.51 1.29
CA CYS A 132 5.11 8.33 0.07
C CYS A 132 5.28 9.81 0.41
N GLY A 133 4.54 10.32 1.40
CA GLY A 133 4.64 11.69 1.87
C GLY A 133 6.03 12.03 2.40
N GLU A 134 6.65 11.13 3.16
CA GLU A 134 8.02 11.31 3.67
C GLU A 134 9.08 11.26 2.56
N VAL A 135 8.97 10.29 1.65
CA VAL A 135 9.87 10.16 0.50
C VAL A 135 9.79 11.41 -0.38
N PHE A 136 8.60 11.92 -0.64
CA PHE A 136 8.42 13.13 -1.45
C PHE A 136 9.03 14.39 -0.81
N ARG A 137 9.09 14.46 0.52
CA ARG A 137 9.74 15.58 1.23
C ARG A 137 11.26 15.51 1.18
N THR A 138 11.82 14.34 0.86
CA THR A 138 13.26 14.13 0.88
C THR A 138 13.87 14.69 -0.42
N PRO A 139 14.80 15.66 -0.33
CA PRO A 139 15.36 16.36 -1.49
C PRO A 139 16.31 15.51 -2.35
#